data_AF-A0A1Z9CA72-F1
#
_entry.id   AF-A0A1Z9CA72-F1
#
_cell.length_a   1.000
_cell.length_b   1.000
_cell.length_c   1.000
_cell.angle_alpha   90.00
_cell.angle_beta   90.00
_cell.angle_gamma   90.00
#
_symmetry.space_group_name_H-M   'P 1'
#
loop_
_entity.id
_entity.type
_entity.pdbx_description
1 polymer ?
#
loop_
_entity_poly.entity_id
_entity_poly.type
_entity_poly.pdbx_seq_one_letter_code
_entity_poly.pdbx_strand_id
1 'polypeptide(L)'
;RDLKVARLAKLQGDKKAEDFDRLAEEILENTPNHLPVLVEQLKRLDSEANRKKNLDQLIAAAETVIAQIDTETLAKHYGVKLNPDDDDAKSERANLDKKLNILTDALYRKGRALGYLDTQLRESENAESDNSKKQLEEIDKQFEANFAELQKWAETTDDKFVLLHIRRENRHDRIASALKLLNQKISRSPHDKKLLKKRIRLLGELNWGEWKAHEETWQIRRFPSKYQPF
;
A
#
# COMPACT_ATOMS: atom_id res chain seq x y z
N ARG A 1 -18.07 -2.52 22.46
CA ARG A 1 -17.47 -1.79 21.31
C ARG A 1 -16.35 -2.61 20.67
N ASP A 2 -15.32 -2.98 21.42
CA ASP A 2 -14.15 -3.73 20.88
C ASP A 2 -14.51 -5.11 20.32
N LEU A 3 -15.46 -5.82 20.94
CA LEU A 3 -15.99 -7.08 20.39
C LEU A 3 -16.64 -6.92 19.02
N LYS A 4 -17.31 -5.79 18.75
CA LYS A 4 -17.93 -5.50 17.46
C LYS A 4 -16.85 -5.18 16.41
N VAL A 5 -15.81 -4.43 16.77
CA VAL A 5 -14.65 -4.16 15.89
C VAL A 5 -13.89 -5.46 15.57
N ALA A 6 -13.68 -6.32 16.56
CA ALA A 6 -13.05 -7.63 16.35
C ALA A 6 -13.87 -8.53 15.42
N ARG A 7 -15.20 -8.42 15.46
CA ARG A 7 -16.10 -9.11 14.52
C ARG A 7 -16.01 -8.50 13.11
N LEU A 8 -15.95 -7.17 12.97
CA LEU A 8 -15.76 -6.49 11.67
C LEU A 8 -14.53 -6.98 10.94
N ALA A 9 -13.39 -7.13 11.63
CA ALA A 9 -12.16 -7.64 11.04
C ALA A 9 -12.31 -9.05 10.42
N LYS A 10 -13.27 -9.85 10.89
CA LYS A 10 -13.59 -11.20 10.36
C LYS A 10 -14.60 -11.19 9.21
N LEU A 11 -15.17 -10.03 8.87
CA LEU A 11 -16.19 -9.84 7.84
C LEU A 11 -15.63 -9.17 6.57
N GLN A 12 -14.31 -9.12 6.38
CA GLN A 12 -13.67 -8.46 5.24
C GLN A 12 -13.91 -9.11 3.86
N GLY A 13 -14.50 -10.31 3.80
CA GLY A 13 -14.74 -11.00 2.53
C GLY A 13 -16.00 -10.51 1.81
N ASP A 14 -15.97 -10.46 0.48
CA ASP A 14 -17.06 -9.91 -0.35
C ASP A 14 -18.44 -10.53 -0.08
N LYS A 15 -18.49 -11.84 0.23
CA LYS A 15 -19.74 -12.54 0.59
C LYS A 15 -20.41 -12.05 1.89
N LYS A 16 -19.69 -11.26 2.68
CA LYS A 16 -20.15 -10.71 3.96
C LYS A 16 -20.18 -9.18 3.93
N ALA A 17 -20.21 -8.59 2.74
CA ALA A 17 -20.15 -7.14 2.56
C ALA A 17 -21.31 -6.43 3.29
N GLU A 18 -22.54 -6.91 3.12
CA GLU A 18 -23.74 -6.35 3.76
C GLU A 18 -23.67 -6.41 5.30
N ASP A 19 -23.25 -7.55 5.85
CA ASP A 19 -23.06 -7.71 7.29
C ASP A 19 -21.95 -6.82 7.84
N PHE A 20 -20.88 -6.62 7.06
CA PHE A 20 -19.81 -5.70 7.39
C PHE A 20 -20.33 -4.26 7.42
N ASP A 21 -21.02 -3.83 6.37
CA ASP A 21 -21.47 -2.44 6.21
C ASP A 21 -22.50 -2.07 7.29
N ARG A 22 -23.48 -2.94 7.53
CA ARG A 22 -24.45 -2.77 8.62
C ARG A 22 -23.78 -2.64 9.99
N LEU A 23 -22.80 -3.49 10.29
CA LEU A 23 -22.10 -3.44 11.57
C LEU A 23 -21.19 -2.21 11.69
N ALA A 24 -20.60 -1.76 10.58
CA ALA A 24 -19.79 -0.55 10.55
C ALA A 24 -20.65 0.70 10.76
N GLU A 25 -21.80 0.79 10.07
CA GLU A 25 -22.78 1.86 10.21
C GLU A 25 -23.31 1.95 11.65
N GLU A 26 -23.74 0.83 12.24
CA GLU A 26 -24.22 0.79 13.63
C GLU A 26 -23.17 1.35 14.62
N ILE A 27 -21.89 1.07 14.39
CA ILE A 27 -20.83 1.59 15.27
C ILE A 27 -20.56 3.08 15.00
N LEU A 28 -20.60 3.52 13.74
CA LEU A 28 -20.34 4.91 13.36
C LEU A 28 -21.50 5.85 13.72
N GLU A 29 -22.74 5.36 13.74
CA GLU A 29 -23.90 6.11 14.28
C GLU A 29 -23.71 6.41 15.77
N ASN A 30 -23.25 5.42 16.54
CA ASN A 30 -23.02 5.56 17.98
C ASN A 30 -21.70 6.27 18.31
N THR A 31 -20.71 6.20 17.43
CA THR A 31 -19.43 6.88 17.61
C THR A 31 -18.87 7.33 16.26
N PRO A 32 -19.23 8.55 15.83
CA PRO A 32 -18.69 9.13 14.61
C PRO A 32 -17.15 9.13 14.65
N ASN A 33 -16.53 8.89 13.51
CA ASN A 33 -15.07 8.88 13.36
C ASN A 33 -14.32 7.85 14.21
N HIS A 34 -14.94 6.71 14.55
CA HIS A 34 -14.25 5.65 15.27
C HIS A 34 -13.12 5.03 14.45
N LEU A 35 -11.87 5.44 14.73
CA LEU A 35 -10.67 5.07 13.96
C LEU A 35 -10.51 3.57 13.63
N PRO A 36 -10.69 2.61 14.57
CA PRO A 36 -10.62 1.19 14.25
C PRO A 36 -11.62 0.74 13.18
N VAL A 37 -12.84 1.29 13.14
CA VAL A 37 -13.82 0.95 12.10
C VAL A 37 -13.40 1.51 10.75
N LEU A 38 -12.95 2.78 10.72
CA LEU A 38 -12.43 3.42 9.51
C LEU A 38 -11.23 2.64 8.93
N VAL A 39 -10.36 2.14 9.80
CA VAL A 39 -9.22 1.28 9.40
C VAL A 39 -9.69 -0.05 8.81
N GLU A 40 -10.70 -0.69 9.39
CA GLU A 40 -11.24 -1.93 8.83
C GLU A 40 -11.96 -1.70 7.49
N GLN A 41 -12.68 -0.58 7.33
CA GLN A 41 -13.26 -0.17 6.04
C GLN A 41 -12.18 0.03 4.98
N LEU A 42 -11.10 0.74 5.33
CA LEU A 42 -9.94 0.94 4.46
C LEU A 42 -9.30 -0.39 4.02
N LYS A 43 -9.10 -1.32 4.96
CA LYS A 43 -8.53 -2.65 4.66
C LYS A 43 -9.42 -3.46 3.72
N ARG A 44 -10.75 -3.40 3.90
CA ARG A 44 -11.72 -4.10 3.04
C ARG A 44 -11.67 -3.57 1.61
N LEU A 45 -11.60 -2.25 1.44
CA LEU A 45 -11.47 -1.61 0.12
C LEU A 45 -10.16 -2.01 -0.58
N ASP A 46 -9.06 -2.15 0.17
CA ASP A 46 -7.76 -2.60 -0.36
C ASP A 46 -7.58 -4.14 -0.33
N SER A 47 -8.66 -4.91 -0.37
CA SER A 47 -8.58 -6.37 -0.52
C SER A 47 -7.96 -6.76 -1.87
N GLU A 48 -7.39 -7.97 -1.99
CA GLU A 48 -6.79 -8.39 -3.26
C GLU A 48 -7.78 -8.38 -4.44
N ALA A 49 -9.06 -8.64 -4.18
CA ALA A 49 -10.13 -8.63 -5.18
C ALA A 49 -10.55 -7.20 -5.60
N ASN A 50 -10.45 -6.22 -4.69
CA ASN A 50 -11.04 -4.88 -4.86
C ASN A 50 -10.01 -3.76 -5.07
N ARG A 51 -8.74 -4.00 -4.76
CA ARG A 51 -7.61 -3.05 -4.82
C ARG A 51 -7.41 -2.31 -6.16
N LYS A 52 -8.06 -2.74 -7.25
CA LYS A 52 -8.02 -2.09 -8.57
C LYS A 52 -9.37 -1.55 -9.05
N LYS A 53 -10.46 -1.68 -8.29
CA LYS A 53 -11.82 -1.35 -8.76
C LYS A 53 -12.31 -0.02 -8.21
N ASN A 54 -12.17 0.18 -6.89
CA ASN A 54 -12.77 1.32 -6.19
C ASN A 54 -11.67 2.28 -5.69
N LEU A 55 -10.82 2.75 -6.61
CA LEU A 55 -9.61 3.50 -6.27
C LEU A 55 -9.92 4.83 -5.58
N ASP A 56 -10.89 5.59 -6.08
CA ASP A 56 -11.27 6.89 -5.49
C ASP A 56 -11.85 6.73 -4.08
N GLN A 57 -12.71 5.73 -3.87
CA GLN A 57 -13.25 5.40 -2.55
C GLN A 57 -12.13 4.96 -1.59
N LEU A 58 -11.15 4.20 -2.09
CA LEU A 58 -10.00 3.77 -1.30
C LEU A 58 -9.12 4.97 -0.89
N ILE A 59 -8.90 5.92 -1.80
CA ILE A 59 -8.15 7.16 -1.53
C ILE A 59 -8.89 7.98 -0.46
N ALA A 60 -10.19 8.22 -0.63
CA ALA A 60 -11.01 8.97 0.33
C ALA A 60 -11.08 8.30 1.72
N ALA A 61 -11.19 6.97 1.77
CA ALA A 61 -11.15 6.23 3.02
C ALA A 61 -9.80 6.36 3.72
N ALA A 62 -8.69 6.32 2.96
CA ALA A 62 -7.36 6.52 3.51
C ALA A 62 -7.17 7.95 4.05
N GLU A 63 -7.66 8.97 3.34
CA GLU A 63 -7.63 10.36 3.79
C GLU A 63 -8.43 10.56 5.08
N THR A 64 -9.61 9.95 5.17
CA THR A 64 -10.42 9.97 6.40
C THR A 64 -9.65 9.36 7.57
N VAL A 65 -8.96 8.23 7.38
CA VAL A 65 -8.12 7.61 8.42
C VAL A 65 -6.95 8.51 8.81
N ILE A 66 -6.24 9.08 7.84
CA ILE A 66 -5.09 9.97 8.07
C ILE A 66 -5.52 11.21 8.87
N ALA A 67 -6.67 11.80 8.53
CA ALA A 67 -7.20 12.99 9.20
C ALA A 67 -7.55 12.76 10.68
N GLN A 68 -7.77 11.51 11.11
CA GLN A 68 -8.01 11.18 12.52
C GLN A 68 -6.72 11.06 13.35
N ILE A 69 -5.55 11.15 12.73
CA ILE A 69 -4.27 10.98 13.39
C ILE A 69 -3.60 12.33 13.56
N ASP A 70 -3.40 12.72 14.82
CA ASP A 70 -2.63 13.90 15.19
C ASP A 70 -1.14 13.66 14.93
N THR A 71 -0.67 14.12 13.77
CA THR A 71 0.72 14.04 13.34
C THR A 71 1.63 14.99 14.12
N GLU A 72 1.11 16.07 14.68
CA GLU A 72 1.90 17.02 15.48
C GLU A 72 2.29 16.38 16.82
N THR A 73 1.34 15.73 17.49
CA THR A 73 1.60 14.96 18.72
C THR A 73 2.57 13.80 18.45
N LEU A 74 2.43 13.10 17.32
CA LEU A 74 3.39 12.07 16.91
C LEU A 74 4.80 12.68 16.75
N ALA A 75 4.94 13.74 15.95
CA ALA A 75 6.23 14.38 15.71
C ALA A 75 6.92 14.82 17.01
N LYS A 76 6.19 15.48 17.91
CA LYS A 76 6.70 15.89 19.23
C LYS A 76 7.22 14.70 20.03
N HIS A 77 6.49 13.59 20.04
CA HIS A 77 6.85 12.43 20.83
C HIS A 77 8.05 11.64 20.26
N TYR A 78 8.21 11.55 18.94
CA TYR A 78 9.40 10.91 18.32
C TYR A 78 10.61 11.86 18.23
N GLY A 79 10.42 13.16 18.44
CA GLY A 79 11.51 14.13 18.52
C GLY A 79 12.35 14.04 19.80
N VAL A 80 11.84 13.38 20.84
CA VAL A 80 12.54 13.21 22.13
C VAL A 80 12.78 11.72 22.39
N LYS A 81 13.98 11.40 22.89
CA LYS A 81 14.33 10.03 23.28
C LYS A 81 13.47 9.59 24.46
N LEU A 82 12.85 8.42 24.34
CA LEU A 82 12.09 7.82 25.42
C LEU A 82 13.00 7.49 26.61
N ASN A 83 12.56 7.84 27.82
CA ASN A 83 13.19 7.36 29.05
C ASN A 83 12.85 5.87 29.27
N PRO A 84 13.84 4.95 29.27
CA PRO A 84 13.57 3.52 29.41
C PRO A 84 13.11 3.10 30.82
N ASP A 85 13.19 3.97 31.82
CA ASP A 85 12.79 3.66 33.20
C ASP A 85 11.40 4.19 33.56
N ASP A 86 10.73 4.90 32.63
CA ASP A 86 9.40 5.48 32.82
C ASP A 86 8.34 4.60 32.16
N ASP A 87 7.58 3.87 32.97
CA ASP A 87 6.57 2.92 32.50
C ASP A 87 5.33 3.62 31.89
N ASP A 88 4.98 4.81 32.36
CA ASP A 88 3.88 5.59 31.78
C ASP A 88 4.28 6.08 30.38
N ALA A 89 5.50 6.59 30.23
CA ALA A 89 6.03 7.00 28.93
C ALA A 89 6.12 5.82 27.93
N LYS A 90 6.44 4.60 28.39
CA LYS A 90 6.41 3.40 27.55
C LYS A 90 5.00 3.05 27.09
N SER A 91 4.02 3.14 27.98
CA SER A 91 2.61 2.87 27.66
C SER A 91 2.08 3.87 26.62
N GLU A 92 2.40 5.14 26.78
CA GLU A 92 2.09 6.18 25.79
C GLU A 92 2.78 5.91 24.44
N ARG A 93 4.07 5.56 24.45
CA ARG A 93 4.80 5.16 23.23
C ARG A 93 4.12 4.01 22.52
N ALA A 94 3.69 2.96 23.23
CA ALA A 94 3.01 1.83 22.61
C ALA A 94 1.68 2.24 21.93
N ASN A 95 0.97 3.22 22.48
CA ASN A 95 -0.25 3.76 21.87
C ASN A 95 0.06 4.64 20.65
N LEU A 96 1.12 5.44 20.70
CA LEU A 96 1.58 6.24 19.57
C LEU A 96 2.17 5.39 18.44
N ASP A 97 2.85 4.28 18.77
CA ASP A 97 3.33 3.29 17.79
C ASP A 97 2.15 2.67 17.03
N LYS A 98 1.02 2.40 17.70
CA LYS A 98 -0.20 1.93 17.02
C LYS A 98 -0.72 2.99 16.03
N LYS A 99 -0.77 4.26 16.45
CA LYS A 99 -1.20 5.36 15.57
C LYS A 99 -0.24 5.55 14.39
N LEU A 100 1.07 5.51 14.62
CA LEU A 100 2.09 5.59 13.57
C LEU A 100 1.97 4.44 12.56
N ASN A 101 1.71 3.22 13.05
CA ASN A 101 1.47 2.06 12.20
C ASN A 101 0.21 2.21 11.33
N ILE A 102 -0.86 2.78 11.89
CA ILE A 102 -2.09 3.09 11.14
C ILE A 102 -1.81 4.18 10.10
N LEU A 103 -1.12 5.26 10.47
CA LEU A 103 -0.77 6.36 9.58
C LEU A 103 0.03 5.87 8.37
N THR A 104 1.11 5.13 8.62
CA THR A 104 1.99 4.60 7.56
C THR A 104 1.27 3.56 6.70
N ASP A 105 0.40 2.71 7.27
CA ASP A 105 -0.43 1.77 6.50
C ASP A 105 -1.43 2.51 5.59
N ALA A 106 -2.08 3.56 6.09
CA ALA A 106 -3.03 4.36 5.32
C ALA A 106 -2.34 5.13 4.17
N LEU A 107 -1.22 5.80 4.45
CA LEU A 107 -0.39 6.48 3.44
C LEU A 107 0.11 5.49 2.37
N TYR A 108 0.51 4.29 2.77
CA TYR A 108 0.93 3.25 1.84
C TYR A 108 -0.21 2.79 0.92
N ARG A 109 -1.40 2.53 1.47
CA ARG A 109 -2.58 2.14 0.67
C ARG A 109 -3.03 3.26 -0.26
N LYS A 110 -3.06 4.51 0.22
CA LYS A 110 -3.34 5.69 -0.62
C LYS A 110 -2.37 5.79 -1.79
N GLY A 111 -1.07 5.70 -1.53
CA GLY A 111 -0.04 5.76 -2.56
C GLY A 111 -0.17 4.64 -3.59
N ARG A 112 -0.54 3.42 -3.17
CA ARG A 112 -0.81 2.31 -4.10
C ARG A 112 -2.05 2.57 -4.96
N ALA A 113 -3.12 3.10 -4.37
CA ALA A 113 -4.35 3.43 -5.07
C ALA A 113 -4.10 4.49 -6.15
N LEU A 114 -3.44 5.59 -5.80
CA LEU A 114 -2.97 6.64 -6.73
C LEU A 114 -2.11 6.03 -7.84
N GLY A 115 -1.22 5.12 -7.47
CA GLY A 115 -0.43 4.35 -8.41
C GLY A 115 -1.30 3.59 -9.42
N TYR A 116 -2.27 2.79 -8.96
CA TYR A 116 -3.15 2.04 -9.86
C TYR A 116 -4.00 2.96 -10.75
N LEU A 117 -4.42 4.12 -10.24
CA LEU A 117 -5.22 5.09 -10.98
C LEU A 117 -4.42 5.66 -12.15
N ASP A 118 -3.15 6.01 -11.92
CA ASP A 118 -2.22 6.41 -12.98
C ASP A 118 -2.03 5.33 -14.05
N THR A 119 -1.93 4.04 -13.67
CA THR A 119 -1.89 2.95 -14.66
C THR A 119 -3.16 2.87 -15.48
N GLN A 120 -4.34 2.93 -14.83
CA GLN A 120 -5.62 2.85 -15.54
C GLN A 120 -5.81 3.99 -16.54
N LEU A 121 -5.41 5.21 -16.16
CA LEU A 121 -5.49 6.36 -17.06
C LEU A 121 -4.54 6.23 -18.25
N ARG A 122 -3.30 5.76 -18.03
CA ARG A 122 -2.31 5.54 -19.10
C ARG A 122 -2.71 4.41 -20.06
N GLU A 123 -3.42 3.40 -19.57
CA GLU A 123 -3.91 2.27 -20.35
C GLU A 123 -5.28 2.54 -21.01
N SER A 124 -5.91 3.69 -20.72
CA SER A 124 -7.22 4.05 -21.29
C SER A 124 -7.11 4.49 -22.75
N GLU A 125 -8.17 4.26 -23.54
CA GLU A 125 -8.23 4.67 -24.96
C GLU A 125 -8.06 6.19 -25.15
N ASN A 126 -8.41 6.98 -24.14
CA ASN A 126 -8.33 8.43 -24.15
C ASN A 126 -7.06 8.99 -23.47
N ALA A 127 -6.03 8.15 -23.24
CA ALA A 127 -4.84 8.53 -22.50
C ALA A 127 -4.14 9.80 -23.03
N GLU A 128 -4.19 10.04 -24.34
CA GLU A 128 -3.57 11.22 -24.97
C GLU A 128 -4.41 12.49 -24.93
N SER A 129 -5.66 12.40 -24.48
CA SER A 129 -6.54 13.56 -24.36
C SER A 129 -6.00 14.57 -23.35
N ASP A 130 -6.24 15.86 -23.59
CA ASP A 130 -5.79 16.93 -22.68
C ASP A 130 -6.37 16.78 -21.26
N ASN A 131 -7.57 16.22 -21.15
CA ASN A 131 -8.17 15.93 -19.86
C ASN A 131 -7.42 14.83 -19.11
N SER A 132 -7.10 13.73 -19.79
CA SER A 132 -6.34 12.62 -19.19
C SER A 132 -4.92 13.05 -18.80
N LYS A 133 -4.26 13.89 -19.60
CA LYS A 133 -2.94 14.47 -19.24
C LYS A 133 -3.02 15.31 -17.97
N LYS A 134 -4.01 16.20 -17.85
CA LYS A 134 -4.23 17.00 -16.63
C LYS A 134 -4.50 16.13 -15.41
N GLN A 135 -5.32 15.08 -15.57
CA GLN A 135 -5.58 14.13 -14.49
C GLN A 135 -4.31 13.38 -14.07
N LEU A 136 -3.47 12.96 -15.02
CA LEU A 136 -2.20 12.30 -14.73
C LEU A 136 -1.22 13.21 -13.98
N GLU A 137 -1.13 14.48 -14.36
CA GLU A 137 -0.31 15.47 -13.65
C GLU A 137 -0.79 15.68 -12.21
N GLU A 138 -2.11 15.74 -12.00
CA GLU A 138 -2.67 15.88 -10.65
C GLU A 138 -2.40 14.64 -9.80
N ILE A 139 -2.58 13.44 -10.34
CA ILE A 139 -2.26 12.19 -9.65
C ILE A 139 -0.77 12.11 -9.32
N ASP A 140 0.10 12.61 -10.19
CA ASP A 140 1.53 12.66 -9.93
C ASP A 140 1.87 13.56 -8.74
N LYS A 141 1.29 14.76 -8.68
CA LYS A 141 1.43 15.66 -7.53
C LYS A 141 0.93 15.00 -6.24
N GLN A 142 -0.24 14.38 -6.27
CA GLN A 142 -0.82 13.70 -5.12
C GLN A 142 0.03 12.51 -4.67
N PHE A 143 0.57 11.73 -5.62
CA PHE A 143 1.44 10.60 -5.34
C PHE A 143 2.74 11.05 -4.68
N GLU A 144 3.41 12.05 -5.23
CA GLU A 144 4.67 12.58 -4.66
C GLU A 144 4.45 13.22 -3.29
N ALA A 145 3.37 13.98 -3.10
CA ALA A 145 3.02 14.55 -1.80
C ALA A 145 2.76 13.45 -0.76
N ASN A 146 2.00 12.41 -1.11
CA ASN A 146 1.73 11.28 -0.23
C ASN A 146 3.01 10.47 0.07
N PHE A 147 3.88 10.28 -0.91
CA PHE A 147 5.14 9.55 -0.72
C PHE A 147 6.11 10.31 0.18
N ALA A 148 6.24 11.63 -0.04
CA ALA A 148 7.04 12.50 0.81
C ALA A 148 6.52 12.50 2.26
N GLU A 149 5.20 12.48 2.45
CA GLU A 149 4.61 12.33 3.78
C GLU A 149 4.96 10.97 4.40
N LEU A 150 4.81 9.86 3.66
CA LEU A 150 5.20 8.53 4.15
C LEU A 150 6.67 8.46 4.56
N GLN A 151 7.57 9.07 3.79
CA GLN A 151 9.01 9.10 4.10
C GLN A 151 9.35 9.78 5.44
N LYS A 152 8.50 10.69 5.94
CA LYS A 152 8.72 11.30 7.27
C LYS A 152 8.56 10.30 8.41
N TRP A 153 7.75 9.26 8.18
CA TRP A 153 7.26 8.36 9.22
C TRP A 153 7.81 6.94 9.12
N ALA A 154 8.39 6.56 7.98
CA ALA A 154 8.90 5.22 7.75
C ALA A 154 10.03 5.18 6.73
N GLU A 155 10.92 4.19 6.88
CA GLU A 155 11.90 3.84 5.86
C GLU A 155 11.18 3.17 4.68
N THR A 156 11.06 3.90 3.58
CA THR A 156 10.27 3.43 2.41
C THR A 156 10.92 2.26 1.67
N THR A 157 12.21 1.99 1.91
CA THR A 157 12.89 0.80 1.38
C THR A 157 12.63 -0.47 2.20
N ASP A 158 11.97 -0.36 3.35
CA ASP A 158 11.57 -1.50 4.17
C ASP A 158 10.59 -2.42 3.45
N ASP A 159 10.58 -3.69 3.86
CA ASP A 159 9.85 -4.77 3.22
C ASP A 159 8.34 -4.49 3.02
N LYS A 160 7.74 -3.73 3.95
CA LYS A 160 6.35 -3.29 3.93
C LYS A 160 6.07 -2.26 2.82
N PHE A 161 6.97 -1.29 2.62
CA PHE A 161 6.73 -0.12 1.77
C PHE A 161 7.45 -0.18 0.41
N VAL A 162 8.44 -1.08 0.27
CA VAL A 162 9.33 -1.12 -0.90
C VAL A 162 8.60 -1.25 -2.23
N LEU A 163 7.44 -1.90 -2.31
CA LEU A 163 6.67 -1.98 -3.56
C LEU A 163 6.16 -0.62 -4.03
N LEU A 164 5.82 0.28 -3.10
CA LEU A 164 5.44 1.66 -3.42
C LEU A 164 6.67 2.48 -3.83
N HIS A 165 7.81 2.27 -3.16
CA HIS A 165 9.08 2.91 -3.53
C HIS A 165 9.53 2.50 -4.94
N ILE A 166 9.51 1.20 -5.26
CA ILE A 166 9.82 0.69 -6.60
C ILE A 166 8.88 1.34 -7.63
N ARG A 167 7.59 1.52 -7.28
CA ARG A 167 6.63 2.18 -8.16
C ARG A 167 7.01 3.64 -8.41
N ARG A 168 7.40 4.37 -7.37
CA ARG A 168 7.91 5.74 -7.50
C ARG A 168 9.11 5.82 -8.43
N GLU A 169 10.12 4.97 -8.23
CA GLU A 169 11.30 4.95 -9.10
C GLU A 169 10.94 4.66 -10.57
N ASN A 170 9.98 3.76 -10.81
CA ASN A 170 9.42 3.53 -12.14
C ASN A 170 8.73 4.77 -12.74
N ARG A 171 8.03 5.58 -11.94
CA ARG A 171 7.37 6.83 -12.42
C ARG A 171 8.37 7.92 -12.79
N HIS A 172 9.55 7.91 -12.17
CA HIS A 172 10.66 8.82 -12.46
C HIS A 172 11.63 8.26 -13.51
N ASP A 173 11.25 7.20 -14.24
CA ASP A 173 12.09 6.50 -15.23
C ASP A 173 13.43 5.96 -14.68
N ARG A 174 13.54 5.79 -13.36
CA ARG A 174 14.72 5.23 -12.67
C ARG A 174 14.61 3.71 -12.57
N ILE A 175 14.46 3.06 -13.72
CA ILE A 175 14.13 1.63 -13.81
C ILE A 175 15.24 0.75 -13.18
N ALA A 176 16.51 1.14 -13.30
CA ALA A 176 17.62 0.41 -12.68
C ALA A 176 17.55 0.44 -11.14
N SER A 177 17.21 1.58 -10.54
CA SER A 177 16.98 1.72 -9.09
C SER A 177 15.80 0.86 -8.64
N ALA A 178 14.70 0.91 -9.39
CA ALA A 178 13.53 0.07 -9.17
C ALA A 178 13.87 -1.43 -9.22
N LEU A 179 14.69 -1.85 -10.18
CA LEU A 179 15.14 -3.24 -10.33
C LEU A 179 16.05 -3.67 -9.17
N LYS A 180 16.95 -2.81 -8.70
CA LYS A 180 17.81 -3.07 -7.53
C LYS A 180 16.97 -3.36 -6.29
N LEU A 181 16.02 -2.49 -5.98
CA LEU A 181 15.09 -2.66 -4.85
C LEU A 181 14.23 -3.93 -5.01
N LEU A 182 13.75 -4.19 -6.22
CA LEU A 182 12.96 -5.39 -6.51
C LEU A 182 13.77 -6.68 -6.29
N ASN A 183 15.04 -6.71 -6.68
CA ASN A 183 15.90 -7.88 -6.45
C ASN A 183 16.12 -8.15 -4.96
N GLN A 184 16.28 -7.11 -4.14
CA GLN A 184 16.36 -7.25 -2.68
C GLN A 184 15.05 -7.79 -2.07
N LYS A 185 13.89 -7.38 -2.60
CA LYS A 185 12.60 -7.95 -2.18
C LYS A 185 12.47 -9.41 -2.61
N ILE A 186 12.89 -9.75 -3.83
CA ILE A 186 12.88 -11.12 -4.36
C ILE A 186 13.78 -12.04 -3.52
N SER A 187 14.97 -11.59 -3.08
CA SER A 187 15.85 -12.44 -2.26
C SER A 187 15.21 -12.83 -0.92
N ARG A 188 14.31 -12.00 -0.38
CA ARG A 188 13.54 -12.29 0.84
C ARG A 188 12.28 -13.13 0.56
N SER A 189 11.80 -13.16 -0.69
CA SER A 189 10.56 -13.86 -1.08
C SER A 189 10.71 -14.50 -2.47
N PRO A 190 11.62 -15.48 -2.63
CA PRO A 190 12.02 -16.00 -3.94
C PRO A 190 10.92 -16.76 -4.69
N HIS A 191 9.90 -17.21 -3.97
CA HIS A 191 8.78 -17.98 -4.52
C HIS A 191 7.58 -17.10 -4.93
N ASP A 192 7.66 -15.78 -4.81
CA ASP A 192 6.59 -14.89 -5.26
C ASP A 192 6.65 -14.70 -6.79
N LYS A 193 5.76 -15.43 -7.48
CA LYS A 193 5.61 -15.35 -8.94
C LYS A 193 5.31 -13.93 -9.44
N LYS A 194 4.59 -13.11 -8.66
CA LYS A 194 4.23 -11.73 -9.07
C LYS A 194 5.47 -10.84 -9.07
N LEU A 195 6.38 -10.99 -8.11
CA LEU A 195 7.64 -10.24 -8.07
C LEU A 195 8.55 -10.60 -9.26
N LEU A 196 8.66 -11.90 -9.57
CA LEU A 196 9.48 -12.37 -10.69
C LEU A 196 8.91 -11.91 -12.04
N LYS A 197 7.58 -11.90 -12.21
CA LYS A 197 6.95 -11.27 -13.38
C LYS A 197 7.27 -9.78 -13.49
N LYS A 198 7.26 -9.06 -12.36
CA LYS A 198 7.66 -7.64 -12.34
C LYS A 198 9.12 -7.47 -12.75
N ARG A 199 10.02 -8.37 -12.34
CA ARG A 199 11.45 -8.34 -12.73
C ARG A 199 11.62 -8.50 -14.23
N ILE A 200 10.94 -9.47 -14.85
CA ILE A 200 10.93 -9.66 -16.31
C ILE A 200 10.49 -8.37 -17.02
N ARG A 201 9.44 -7.71 -16.52
CA ARG A 201 8.96 -6.43 -17.07
C ARG A 201 10.04 -5.35 -17.02
N LEU A 202 10.67 -5.12 -15.86
CA LEU A 202 11.71 -4.09 -15.70
C LEU A 202 12.95 -4.37 -16.56
N LEU A 203 13.34 -5.65 -16.70
CA LEU A 203 14.44 -6.04 -17.59
C LEU A 203 14.12 -5.72 -19.06
N GLY A 204 12.87 -5.90 -19.47
CA GLY A 204 12.38 -5.49 -20.78
C GLY A 204 12.41 -3.97 -20.98
N GLU A 205 11.94 -3.20 -19.99
CA GLU A 205 11.98 -1.73 -20.02
C GLU A 205 13.41 -1.17 -20.13
N LEU A 206 14.42 -1.89 -19.59
CA LEU A 206 15.85 -1.56 -19.72
C LEU A 206 16.50 -2.04 -21.03
N ASN A 207 15.75 -2.73 -21.91
CA ASN A 207 16.27 -3.40 -23.10
C ASN A 207 17.35 -4.47 -22.81
N TRP A 208 17.31 -5.10 -21.64
CA TRP A 208 18.23 -6.18 -21.25
C TRP A 208 17.67 -7.54 -21.69
N GLY A 209 17.62 -7.75 -23.01
CA GLY A 209 16.97 -8.90 -23.66
C GLY A 209 17.44 -10.26 -23.15
N GLU A 210 18.76 -10.48 -23.07
CA GLU A 210 19.33 -11.76 -22.59
C GLU A 210 18.91 -12.09 -21.15
N TRP A 211 18.93 -11.09 -20.26
CA TRP A 211 18.52 -11.26 -18.87
C TRP A 211 17.03 -11.53 -18.73
N LYS A 212 16.21 -10.85 -19.55
CA LYS A 212 14.77 -11.08 -19.62
C LYS A 212 14.47 -12.52 -20.06
N ALA A 213 15.09 -12.98 -21.16
CA ALA A 213 14.90 -14.33 -21.70
C ALA A 213 15.35 -15.42 -20.72
N HIS A 214 16.47 -15.19 -20.03
CA HIS A 214 16.93 -16.05 -18.95
C HIS A 214 15.90 -16.15 -17.83
N GLU A 215 15.37 -15.02 -17.36
CA GLU A 215 14.39 -15.00 -16.27
C GLU A 215 13.04 -15.64 -16.66
N GLU A 216 12.59 -15.46 -17.91
CA GLU A 216 11.42 -16.14 -18.48
C GLU A 216 11.58 -17.66 -18.48
N THR A 217 12.75 -18.14 -18.93
CA THR A 217 13.09 -19.58 -18.93
C THR A 217 13.07 -20.14 -17.51
N TRP A 218 13.66 -19.43 -16.55
CA TRP A 218 13.65 -19.83 -15.15
C TRP A 218 12.26 -19.80 -14.52
N GLN A 219 11.40 -18.87 -14.92
CA GLN A 219 10.04 -18.79 -14.38
C GLN A 219 9.22 -20.05 -14.70
N ILE A 220 9.40 -20.64 -15.89
CA ILE A 220 8.75 -21.92 -16.26
C ILE A 220 9.21 -23.04 -15.32
N ARG A 221 10.52 -23.09 -15.02
CA ARG A 221 11.11 -24.11 -14.15
C ARG A 221 10.72 -23.94 -12.67
N ARG A 222 10.63 -22.70 -12.18
CA ARG A 222 10.27 -22.39 -10.79
C ARG A 222 8.78 -22.63 -10.49
N PHE A 223 7.91 -22.52 -11.49
CA PHE A 223 6.47 -22.66 -11.32
C PHE A 223 5.88 -23.64 -12.34
N PRO A 224 6.25 -24.93 -12.29
CA PRO A 224 5.71 -25.94 -13.18
C PRO A 224 4.22 -26.16 -12.91
N SER A 225 3.46 -26.58 -13.92
CA SER A 225 2.02 -26.84 -13.79
C SER A 225 1.71 -28.12 -13.01
N LYS A 226 2.66 -29.05 -12.94
CA LYS A 226 2.60 -30.31 -12.20
C LYS A 226 3.95 -30.59 -11.56
N TYR A 227 3.95 -31.34 -10.46
CA TYR A 227 5.18 -31.86 -9.90
C TYR A 227 5.85 -32.81 -10.89
N GLN A 228 7.18 -32.87 -10.83
CA GLN A 228 7.94 -33.83 -11.60
C GLN A 228 7.53 -35.25 -11.17
N PRO A 229 7.23 -36.16 -12.11
CA PRO A 229 6.99 -37.56 -11.78
C PRO A 229 8.21 -38.18 -11.07
N PHE A 230 7.96 -39.07 -10.12
CA PHE A 230 8.99 -39.85 -9.43
C PHE A 230 9.49 -41.00 -10.30
#